data_AF-A0A484JYS6-F1
#
_entry.id   AF-A0A484JYS6-F1
#
_cell.length_a   1.000
_cell.length_b   1.000
_cell.length_c   1.000
_cell.angle_alpha   90.00
_cell.angle_beta   90.00
_cell.angle_gamma   90.00
#
_symmetry.space_group_name_H-M   'P 1'
#
loop_
_entity.id
_entity.type
_entity.pdbx_description
1 polymer ?
#
loop_
_entity_poly.entity_id
_entity_poly.type
_entity_poly.pdbx_seq_one_letter_code
_entity_poly.pdbx_strand_id
1 'polypeptide(L)'
;MAGSDWADEWQLVNDDGFIYKRPNKRPRLDPQTPSSSSSPASSSSSHPLRHDYAAEEKKILRERKRAALLNLKNKYQTEIRMWEQLSNTLNATCEKASAHQQIQQGDPVSSSDLVAGTSEPPADNSSRRIIDDLLSKAEIQGAMIADISKLCDNAEVLCRFQEERLKKRFLDLPIWEKSPHRLISSLSQD
;
A
#
# COMPACT_ATOMS: atom_id res chain seq x y z
N MET A 1 19.60 -34.34 -29.79
CA MET A 1 18.80 -34.35 -28.56
C MET A 1 19.71 -33.94 -27.40
N ALA A 2 19.79 -32.66 -27.08
CA ALA A 2 20.35 -32.13 -25.83
C ALA A 2 20.05 -30.62 -25.81
N GLY A 3 19.08 -30.19 -25.02
CA GLY A 3 18.69 -28.78 -25.00
C GLY A 3 17.49 -28.54 -24.11
N SER A 4 17.70 -28.60 -22.79
CA SER A 4 16.97 -27.85 -21.75
C SER A 4 17.35 -28.40 -20.37
N ASP A 5 18.55 -28.06 -19.87
CA ASP A 5 18.94 -28.42 -18.48
C ASP A 5 19.34 -27.18 -17.63
N TRP A 6 19.39 -25.99 -18.22
CA TRP A 6 19.69 -24.75 -17.48
C TRP A 6 18.46 -24.17 -16.75
N ALA A 7 17.25 -24.60 -17.11
CA ALA A 7 16.02 -24.12 -16.48
C ALA A 7 15.81 -24.72 -15.08
N ASP A 8 16.47 -25.83 -14.78
CA ASP A 8 16.19 -26.65 -13.59
C ASP A 8 17.19 -26.41 -12.44
N GLU A 9 18.10 -25.44 -12.63
CA GLU A 9 19.14 -25.03 -11.66
C GLU A 9 18.67 -23.90 -10.73
N TRP A 10 17.70 -23.06 -11.11
CA TRP A 10 17.34 -21.87 -10.33
C TRP A 10 15.85 -21.87 -9.95
N GLN A 11 15.58 -21.81 -8.64
CA GLN A 11 14.26 -21.65 -8.07
C GLN A 11 13.96 -20.16 -7.83
N LEU A 12 12.81 -19.69 -8.29
CA LEU A 12 12.25 -18.39 -7.91
C LEU A 12 11.58 -18.51 -6.55
N VAL A 13 12.00 -17.69 -5.59
CA VAL A 13 11.40 -17.61 -4.25
C VAL A 13 10.82 -16.23 -4.05
N ASN A 14 9.58 -16.17 -3.54
CA ASN A 14 8.90 -14.96 -3.13
C ASN A 14 8.88 -14.90 -1.60
N ASP A 15 9.60 -13.95 -1.02
CA ASP A 15 9.62 -13.69 0.42
C ASP A 15 9.11 -12.27 0.68
N ASP A 16 7.92 -12.17 1.29
CA ASP A 16 7.26 -10.91 1.69
C ASP A 16 7.19 -9.85 0.57
N GLY A 17 6.93 -10.27 -0.68
CA GLY A 17 6.76 -9.39 -1.84
C GLY A 17 8.03 -9.14 -2.65
N PHE A 18 9.16 -9.76 -2.29
CA PHE A 18 10.40 -9.72 -3.06
C PHE A 18 10.69 -11.05 -3.74
N ILE A 19 10.89 -11.00 -5.05
CA ILE A 19 11.14 -12.18 -5.89
C ILE A 19 12.63 -12.23 -6.24
N TYR A 20 13.32 -13.34 -5.91
CA TYR A 20 14.72 -13.57 -6.28
C TYR A 20 14.96 -15.01 -6.73
N LYS A 21 16.05 -15.22 -7.47
CA LYS A 21 16.50 -16.53 -7.94
C LYS A 21 17.50 -17.14 -6.95
N ARG A 22 17.31 -18.38 -6.55
CA ARG A 22 18.25 -19.16 -5.75
C ARG A 22 18.56 -20.52 -6.40
N PRO A 23 19.75 -21.11 -6.21
CA PRO A 23 20.05 -22.42 -6.77
C PRO A 23 19.13 -23.51 -6.17
N ASN A 24 18.57 -24.35 -7.01
CA ASN A 24 17.69 -25.46 -6.66
C ASN A 24 18.50 -26.54 -5.93
N LYS A 25 18.27 -26.71 -4.63
CA LYS A 25 18.89 -27.77 -3.84
C LYS A 25 18.09 -29.06 -3.98
N ARG A 26 18.24 -29.77 -5.10
CA ARG A 26 17.75 -31.15 -5.18
C ARG A 26 18.68 -32.05 -4.34
N PRO A 27 18.18 -32.78 -3.32
CA PRO A 27 18.89 -33.91 -2.76
C PRO A 27 18.97 -34.96 -3.86
N ARG A 28 20.18 -35.30 -4.33
CA ARG A 28 20.37 -36.50 -5.15
C ARG A 28 20.02 -37.70 -4.28
N LEU A 29 18.79 -38.21 -4.42
CA LEU A 29 18.46 -39.57 -4.04
C LEU A 29 18.91 -40.44 -5.22
N ASP A 30 20.07 -41.11 -5.06
CA ASP A 30 20.57 -42.10 -6.00
C ASP A 30 19.56 -43.25 -6.16
N PRO A 31 19.16 -43.62 -7.40
CA PRO A 31 18.56 -44.92 -7.64
C PRO A 31 19.68 -45.96 -7.73
N GLN A 32 19.66 -46.94 -6.84
CA GLN A 32 20.53 -48.12 -6.89
C GLN A 32 20.39 -48.88 -8.23
N THR A 33 21.51 -49.34 -8.80
CA THR A 33 21.72 -50.75 -9.22
C THR A 33 23.21 -51.01 -9.59
N PRO A 34 23.69 -52.26 -9.47
CA PRO A 34 25.11 -52.61 -9.28
C PRO A 34 25.81 -53.03 -10.57
N SER A 35 27.13 -52.78 -10.69
CA SER A 35 28.16 -53.70 -11.23
C SER A 35 29.52 -53.00 -11.40
N SER A 36 30.45 -53.40 -10.54
CA SER A 36 31.91 -53.54 -10.66
C SER A 36 32.64 -53.02 -11.91
N SER A 37 33.57 -52.07 -11.72
CA SER A 37 35.02 -52.27 -11.99
C SER A 37 35.87 -51.02 -11.67
N SER A 38 36.64 -51.11 -10.57
CA SER A 38 37.99 -50.57 -10.33
C SER A 38 38.44 -49.20 -10.88
N SER A 39 38.54 -48.21 -9.99
CA SER A 39 39.85 -47.66 -9.53
C SER A 39 39.68 -46.57 -8.45
N PRO A 40 40.64 -46.42 -7.51
CA PRO A 40 40.50 -45.56 -6.33
C PRO A 40 41.15 -44.19 -6.53
N ALA A 41 40.40 -43.12 -6.25
CA ALA A 41 40.94 -41.80 -5.89
C ALA A 41 39.88 -40.95 -5.16
N SER A 42 39.52 -41.36 -3.95
CA SER A 42 39.13 -40.42 -2.89
C SER A 42 40.44 -39.77 -2.43
N SER A 43 40.63 -38.47 -2.29
CA SER A 43 39.92 -37.39 -1.58
C SER A 43 40.88 -36.19 -1.72
N SER A 44 40.55 -34.92 -1.81
CA SER A 44 39.52 -34.11 -1.19
C SER A 44 39.66 -32.70 -1.79
N SER A 45 38.70 -32.25 -2.61
CA SER A 45 38.52 -30.82 -2.88
C SER A 45 37.21 -30.38 -2.24
N SER A 46 37.16 -30.48 -0.90
CA SER A 46 36.16 -29.78 -0.11
C SER A 46 36.42 -28.29 -0.26
N HIS A 47 35.74 -27.69 -1.24
CA HIS A 47 35.71 -26.28 -1.56
C HIS A 47 35.35 -25.47 -0.29
N PRO A 48 36.29 -24.73 0.34
CA PRO A 48 36.02 -23.98 1.57
C PRO A 48 35.01 -22.85 1.36
N LEU A 49 34.91 -22.36 0.11
CA LEU A 49 34.13 -21.17 -0.25
C LEU A 49 32.60 -21.35 -0.12
N ARG A 50 32.08 -22.58 -0.18
CA ARG A 50 30.62 -22.81 -0.23
C ARG A 50 29.90 -22.56 1.10
N HIS A 51 30.63 -22.61 2.21
CA HIS A 51 30.06 -22.43 3.55
C HIS A 51 29.89 -20.96 3.94
N ASP A 52 30.76 -20.09 3.42
CA ASP A 52 30.78 -18.66 3.76
C ASP A 52 29.67 -17.87 3.05
N TYR A 53 29.33 -18.22 1.80
CA TYR A 53 28.24 -17.57 1.07
C TYR A 53 26.87 -17.71 1.75
N ALA A 54 26.58 -18.89 2.33
CA ALA A 54 25.30 -19.13 2.99
C ALA A 54 25.15 -18.38 4.32
N ALA A 55 26.27 -18.08 5.00
CA ALA A 55 26.27 -17.28 6.21
C ALA A 55 26.12 -15.79 5.89
N GLU A 56 26.81 -15.30 4.86
CA GLU A 56 26.72 -13.90 4.42
C GLU A 56 25.33 -13.58 3.84
N GLU A 57 24.73 -14.49 3.06
CA GLU A 57 23.35 -14.34 2.57
C GLU A 57 22.34 -14.20 3.71
N LYS A 58 22.46 -15.03 4.76
CA LYS A 58 21.61 -14.93 5.96
C LYS A 58 21.81 -13.61 6.71
N LYS A 59 23.03 -13.07 6.75
CA LYS A 59 23.33 -11.78 7.37
C LYS A 59 22.69 -10.64 6.60
N ILE A 60 22.85 -10.62 5.27
CA ILE A 60 22.20 -9.63 4.38
C ILE A 60 20.68 -9.68 4.54
N LEU A 61 20.07 -10.87 4.60
CA LEU A 61 18.63 -11.03 4.82
C LEU A 61 18.19 -10.43 6.16
N ARG A 62 18.94 -10.67 7.24
CA ARG A 62 18.64 -10.10 8.56
C ARG A 62 18.76 -8.58 8.56
N GLU A 63 19.77 -8.02 7.92
CA GLU A 63 19.95 -6.57 7.80
C GLU A 63 18.82 -5.92 7.01
N ARG A 64 18.41 -6.53 5.89
CA ARG A 64 17.27 -6.06 5.09
C ARG A 64 15.95 -6.14 5.85
N LYS A 65 15.70 -7.23 6.57
CA LYS A 65 14.52 -7.37 7.45
C LYS A 65 14.51 -6.30 8.53
N ARG A 66 15.64 -6.05 9.19
CA ARG A 66 15.77 -4.98 10.20
C ARG A 66 15.50 -3.61 9.59
N ALA A 67 16.05 -3.30 8.42
CA ALA A 67 15.83 -2.04 7.74
C ALA A 67 14.35 -1.84 7.35
N ALA A 68 13.70 -2.87 6.82
CA ALA A 68 12.28 -2.83 6.46
C ALA A 68 11.39 -2.58 7.70
N LEU A 69 11.64 -3.32 8.79
CA LEU A 69 10.91 -3.14 10.04
C LEU A 69 11.16 -1.76 10.66
N LEU A 70 12.38 -1.24 10.60
CA LEU A 70 12.71 0.09 11.11
C LEU A 70 12.01 1.18 10.30
N ASN A 71 11.98 1.06 8.97
CA ASN A 71 11.24 1.96 8.10
C ASN A 71 9.74 1.92 8.41
N LEU A 72 9.17 0.72 8.60
CA LEU A 72 7.76 0.56 8.92
C LEU A 72 7.42 1.20 10.28
N LYS A 73 8.25 0.95 11.30
CA LYS A 73 8.15 1.61 12.61
C LYS A 73 8.18 3.13 12.46
N ASN A 74 9.13 3.68 11.72
CA ASN A 74 9.28 5.13 11.54
C ASN A 74 8.07 5.75 10.82
N LYS A 75 7.51 5.04 9.83
CA LYS A 75 6.28 5.45 9.14
C LYS A 75 5.12 5.53 10.12
N TYR A 76 4.81 4.45 10.84
CA TYR A 76 3.72 4.45 11.81
C TYR A 76 3.93 5.44 12.95
N GLN A 77 5.16 5.62 13.42
CA GLN A 77 5.45 6.61 14.45
C GLN A 77 5.25 8.05 13.96
N THR A 78 5.46 8.31 12.66
CA THR A 78 5.17 9.61 12.06
C THR A 78 3.68 9.83 11.89
N GLU A 79 2.98 8.79 11.44
CA GLU A 79 1.53 8.80 11.29
C GLU A 79 0.83 9.01 12.63
N ILE A 80 1.22 8.27 13.69
CA ILE A 80 0.69 8.45 15.05
C ILE A 80 0.89 9.89 15.54
N ARG A 81 2.09 10.46 15.37
CA ARG A 81 2.34 11.87 15.76
C ARG A 81 1.42 12.84 15.02
N MET A 82 1.16 12.61 13.75
CA MET A 82 0.24 13.43 12.96
C MET A 82 -1.20 13.29 13.48
N TRP A 83 -1.65 12.07 13.77
CA TRP A 83 -2.97 11.81 14.37
C TRP A 83 -3.11 12.49 15.75
N GLU A 84 -2.09 12.43 16.59
CA GLU A 84 -2.07 13.13 17.89
C GLU A 84 -2.16 14.64 17.71
N GLN A 85 -1.41 15.22 16.79
CA GLN A 85 -1.46 16.66 16.49
C GLN A 85 -2.84 17.10 16.00
N LEU A 86 -3.45 16.34 15.10
CA LEU A 86 -4.80 16.61 14.60
C LEU A 86 -5.84 16.51 15.72
N SER A 87 -5.77 15.46 16.54
CA SER A 87 -6.66 15.27 17.68
C SER A 87 -6.55 16.40 18.70
N ASN A 88 -5.32 16.81 19.03
CA ASN A 88 -5.09 17.91 19.97
C ASN A 88 -5.60 19.24 19.42
N THR A 89 -5.41 19.47 18.12
CA THR A 89 -5.93 20.68 17.45
C THR A 89 -7.45 20.71 17.48
N LEU A 90 -8.11 19.59 17.16
CA LEU A 90 -9.56 19.46 17.22
C LEU A 90 -10.08 19.72 18.64
N ASN A 91 -9.48 19.08 19.65
CA ASN A 91 -9.87 19.28 21.05
C ASN A 91 -9.69 20.75 21.47
N ALA A 92 -8.57 21.38 21.14
CA ALA A 92 -8.34 22.79 21.45
C ALA A 92 -9.37 23.72 20.76
N THR A 93 -9.81 23.41 19.53
CA THR A 93 -10.88 24.17 18.88
C THR A 93 -12.24 23.96 19.55
N CYS A 94 -12.53 22.73 19.99
CA CYS A 94 -13.76 22.39 20.71
C CYS A 94 -13.82 23.09 22.08
N GLU A 95 -12.73 23.06 22.85
CA GLU A 95 -12.60 23.75 24.13
C GLU A 95 -12.78 25.27 23.98
N LYS A 96 -12.17 25.88 22.96
CA LYS A 96 -12.35 27.31 22.65
C LYS A 96 -13.80 27.64 22.29
N ALA A 97 -14.46 26.80 21.49
CA ALA A 97 -15.87 26.97 21.14
C ALA A 97 -16.78 26.87 22.38
N SER A 98 -16.51 25.90 23.27
CA SER A 98 -17.23 25.74 24.54
C SER A 98 -17.02 26.93 25.48
N ALA A 99 -15.78 27.43 25.60
CA ALA A 99 -15.47 28.60 26.41
C ALA A 99 -16.20 29.87 25.89
N HIS A 100 -16.29 30.05 24.57
CA HIS A 100 -17.06 31.14 23.97
C HIS A 100 -18.57 31.02 24.19
N GLN A 101 -19.13 29.82 24.31
CA GLN A 101 -20.53 29.64 24.70
C GLN A 101 -20.75 29.98 26.18
N GLN A 102 -19.83 29.61 27.08
CA GLN A 102 -19.97 29.87 28.51
C GLN A 102 -19.83 31.35 28.86
N ILE A 103 -18.93 32.10 28.19
CA ILE A 103 -18.81 33.55 28.37
C ILE A 103 -20.07 34.28 27.91
N GLN A 104 -20.75 33.81 26.86
CA GLN A 104 -22.02 34.39 26.39
C GLN A 104 -23.22 34.10 27.30
N GLN A 105 -23.13 33.11 28.20
CA GLN A 105 -24.19 32.80 29.18
C GLN A 105 -23.91 33.36 30.59
N GLY A 106 -22.76 34.00 30.79
CA GLY A 106 -22.25 34.39 32.11
C GLY A 106 -22.44 35.85 32.53
N ASP A 107 -23.09 36.71 31.73
CA ASP A 107 -23.37 38.10 32.12
C ASP A 107 -24.82 38.26 32.63
N PRO A 108 -25.09 38.22 33.95
CA PRO A 108 -26.13 39.04 34.54
C PRO A 108 -25.52 40.40 34.85
N VAL A 109 -25.75 41.38 33.96
CA VAL A 109 -25.55 42.80 34.27
C VAL A 109 -26.42 43.16 35.48
N SER A 110 -25.79 43.29 36.64
CA SER A 110 -26.35 44.03 37.76
C SER A 110 -25.82 45.45 37.70
N SER A 111 -26.53 46.32 36.98
CA SER A 111 -26.48 47.76 37.23
C SER A 111 -27.73 48.45 36.71
N SER A 112 -28.47 49.01 37.67
CA SER A 112 -29.35 50.17 37.62
C SER A 112 -30.56 50.20 36.66
N ASP A 113 -31.72 50.26 37.30
CA ASP A 113 -32.82 51.20 37.09
C ASP A 113 -33.35 51.46 35.67
N LEU A 114 -34.63 51.10 35.53
CA LEU A 114 -35.71 51.87 34.89
C LEU A 114 -35.38 52.54 33.54
N VAL A 115 -35.94 51.99 32.46
CA VAL A 115 -36.92 52.69 31.59
C VAL A 115 -37.50 51.66 30.60
N ALA A 116 -38.84 51.69 30.50
CA ALA A 116 -39.61 50.94 29.53
C ALA A 116 -39.21 51.28 28.08
N GLY A 117 -38.96 50.26 27.27
CA GLY A 117 -38.74 50.40 25.84
C GLY A 117 -38.79 49.04 25.15
N THR A 118 -39.92 48.74 24.54
CA THR A 118 -40.16 47.60 23.64
C THR A 118 -39.10 47.54 22.53
N SER A 119 -38.34 46.43 22.42
CA SER A 119 -37.90 45.86 21.13
C SER A 119 -37.21 44.48 21.31
N GLU A 120 -37.76 43.47 20.62
CA GLU A 120 -37.24 42.17 20.14
C GLU A 120 -36.13 41.36 20.86
N PRO A 121 -36.25 40.01 20.87
CA PRO A 121 -35.25 39.13 21.47
C PRO A 121 -34.02 38.95 20.56
N PRO A 122 -32.80 38.73 21.10
CA PRO A 122 -31.56 38.57 20.33
C PRO A 122 -31.36 37.17 19.71
N ALA A 123 -32.42 36.37 19.61
CA ALA A 123 -32.33 34.94 19.26
C ALA A 123 -31.88 34.67 17.80
N ASP A 124 -32.13 35.60 16.88
CA ASP A 124 -31.84 35.44 15.44
C ASP A 124 -30.34 35.43 15.11
N ASN A 125 -29.49 36.02 15.94
CA ASN A 125 -28.06 36.07 15.66
C ASN A 125 -27.34 34.75 15.96
N SER A 126 -27.87 33.95 16.90
CA SER A 126 -27.30 32.65 17.25
C SER A 126 -27.66 31.58 16.21
N SER A 127 -28.93 31.54 15.79
CA SER A 127 -29.42 30.64 14.75
C SER A 127 -28.74 30.90 13.41
N ARG A 128 -28.57 32.17 13.03
CA ARG A 128 -27.87 32.57 11.80
C ARG A 128 -26.41 32.11 11.79
N ARG A 129 -25.67 32.30 12.89
CA ARG A 129 -24.27 31.83 12.98
C ARG A 129 -24.14 30.32 12.85
N ILE A 130 -25.08 29.55 13.41
CA ILE A 130 -25.10 28.09 13.28
C ILE A 130 -25.37 27.69 11.83
N ILE A 131 -26.29 28.37 11.15
CA ILE A 131 -26.59 28.12 9.73
C ILE A 131 -25.37 28.46 8.87
N ASP A 132 -24.72 29.61 9.11
CA ASP A 132 -23.52 30.02 8.37
C ASP A 132 -22.35 29.04 8.59
N ASP A 133 -22.15 28.54 9.82
CA ASP A 133 -21.14 27.50 10.11
C ASP A 133 -21.46 26.19 9.40
N LEU A 134 -22.72 25.73 9.44
CA LEU A 134 -23.16 24.52 8.73
C LEU A 134 -23.01 24.65 7.21
N LEU A 135 -23.32 25.82 6.66
CA LEU A 135 -23.14 26.11 5.23
C LEU A 135 -21.66 26.05 4.86
N SER A 136 -20.79 26.69 5.65
CA SER A 136 -19.34 26.67 5.41
C SER A 136 -18.78 25.25 5.44
N LYS A 137 -19.26 24.41 6.37
CA LYS A 137 -18.87 22.98 6.45
C LYS A 137 -19.34 22.20 5.24
N ALA A 138 -20.58 22.44 4.79
CA ALA A 138 -21.14 21.79 3.60
C ALA A 138 -20.37 22.18 2.33
N GLU A 139 -19.98 23.44 2.19
CA GLU A 139 -19.16 23.92 1.06
C GLU A 139 -17.77 23.26 1.04
N ILE A 140 -17.10 23.20 2.19
CA ILE A 140 -15.79 22.53 2.31
C ILE A 140 -15.91 21.04 1.98
N GLN A 141 -16.95 20.37 2.51
CA GLN A 141 -17.18 18.96 2.22
C GLN A 141 -17.50 18.74 0.73
N GLY A 142 -18.26 19.64 0.11
CA GLY A 142 -18.55 19.61 -1.32
C GLY A 142 -17.28 19.74 -2.16
N ALA A 143 -16.39 20.67 -1.80
CA ALA A 143 -15.10 20.81 -2.47
C ALA A 143 -14.22 19.56 -2.34
N MET A 144 -14.17 18.96 -1.14
CA MET A 144 -13.43 17.72 -0.91
C MET A 144 -13.97 16.55 -1.73
N ILE A 145 -15.30 16.41 -1.81
CA ILE A 145 -15.94 15.38 -2.64
C ILE A 145 -15.59 15.60 -4.12
N ALA A 146 -15.63 16.84 -4.59
CA ALA A 146 -15.26 17.16 -5.97
C ALA A 146 -13.80 16.82 -6.27
N ASP A 147 -12.87 17.12 -5.35
CA ASP A 147 -11.46 16.77 -5.48
C ASP A 147 -11.22 15.26 -5.51
N ILE A 148 -11.90 14.51 -4.64
CA ILE A 148 -11.83 13.04 -4.63
C ILE A 148 -12.42 12.47 -5.93
N SER A 149 -13.55 12.98 -6.40
CA SER A 149 -14.16 12.57 -7.66
C SER A 149 -13.18 12.75 -8.83
N LYS A 150 -12.53 13.92 -8.91
CA LYS A 150 -11.52 14.20 -9.94
C LYS A 150 -10.33 13.23 -9.86
N LEU A 151 -9.90 12.86 -8.65
CA LEU A 151 -8.84 11.87 -8.47
C LEU A 151 -9.27 10.49 -8.98
N CYS A 152 -10.52 10.08 -8.70
CA CYS A 152 -11.10 8.85 -9.23
C CYS A 152 -11.17 8.86 -10.76
N ASP A 153 -11.62 9.97 -11.37
CA ASP A 153 -11.67 10.11 -12.84
C ASP A 153 -10.28 9.95 -13.45
N ASN A 154 -9.27 10.60 -12.86
CA ASN A 154 -7.88 10.48 -13.31
C ASN A 154 -7.35 9.05 -13.18
N ALA A 155 -7.66 8.38 -12.07
CA ALA A 155 -7.28 7.00 -11.85
C ALA A 155 -7.92 6.08 -12.89
N GLU A 156 -9.20 6.30 -13.23
CA GLU A 156 -9.90 5.51 -14.23
C GLU A 156 -9.30 5.71 -15.63
N VAL A 157 -8.93 6.94 -16.00
CA VAL A 157 -8.24 7.21 -17.27
C VAL A 157 -6.89 6.49 -17.34
N LEU A 158 -6.10 6.51 -16.25
CA LEU A 158 -4.82 5.81 -16.19
C LEU A 158 -4.99 4.29 -16.28
N CYS A 159 -5.96 3.74 -15.57
CA CYS A 159 -6.29 2.31 -15.61
C CYS A 159 -6.71 1.88 -17.02
N ARG A 160 -7.63 2.61 -17.66
CA ARG A 160 -8.05 2.33 -19.05
C ARG A 160 -6.87 2.40 -20.01
N PHE A 161 -6.02 3.41 -19.89
CA PHE A 161 -4.82 3.51 -20.72
C PHE A 161 -3.88 2.31 -20.56
N GLN A 162 -3.66 1.87 -19.31
CA GLN A 162 -2.81 0.72 -19.05
C GLN A 162 -3.43 -0.58 -19.55
N GLU A 163 -4.73 -0.75 -19.40
CA GLU A 163 -5.49 -1.89 -19.90
C GLU A 163 -5.39 -1.98 -21.43
N GLU A 164 -5.66 -0.90 -22.14
CA GLU A 164 -5.55 -0.86 -23.60
C GLU A 164 -4.11 -1.11 -24.08
N ARG A 165 -3.12 -0.59 -23.37
CA ARG A 165 -1.71 -0.88 -23.66
C ARG A 165 -1.37 -2.36 -23.50
N LEU A 166 -1.92 -3.02 -22.49
CA LEU A 166 -1.72 -4.46 -22.29
C LEU A 166 -2.46 -5.26 -23.35
N LYS A 167 -3.74 -4.96 -23.62
CA LYS A 167 -4.52 -5.58 -24.70
C LYS A 167 -3.77 -5.53 -26.02
N LYS A 168 -3.26 -4.35 -26.41
CA LYS A 168 -2.47 -4.21 -27.63
C LYS A 168 -1.26 -5.14 -27.66
N ARG A 169 -0.51 -5.27 -26.56
CA ARG A 169 0.65 -6.20 -26.50
C ARG A 169 0.25 -7.66 -26.66
N PHE A 170 -0.91 -8.08 -26.15
CA PHE A 170 -1.38 -9.46 -26.26
C PHE A 170 -2.03 -9.75 -27.62
N LEU A 171 -2.66 -8.76 -28.23
CA LEU A 171 -3.33 -8.90 -29.53
C LEU A 171 -2.37 -8.74 -30.72
N ASP A 172 -1.32 -7.91 -30.60
CA ASP A 172 -0.29 -7.70 -31.65
C ASP A 172 0.81 -8.78 -31.61
N LEU A 173 0.46 -10.04 -31.34
CA LEU A 173 1.40 -11.15 -31.36
C LEU A 173 1.44 -11.78 -32.77
N PRO A 174 2.63 -12.02 -33.37
CA PRO A 174 2.76 -12.56 -34.73
C PRO A 174 2.04 -13.91 -34.95
N ILE A 175 1.89 -14.69 -33.87
CA ILE A 175 1.19 -15.98 -33.91
C ILE A 175 -0.32 -15.83 -34.16
N TRP A 176 -0.88 -14.63 -33.93
CA TRP A 176 -2.29 -14.30 -34.14
C TRP A 176 -2.58 -13.79 -35.56
N GLU A 177 -1.57 -13.42 -36.36
CA GLU A 177 -1.72 -12.78 -37.68
C GLU A 177 -2.54 -13.59 -38.71
N LYS A 178 -2.59 -14.92 -38.58
CA LYS A 178 -3.20 -15.78 -39.62
C LYS A 178 -4.61 -16.28 -39.30
N SER A 179 -5.04 -16.28 -38.04
CA SER A 179 -6.43 -16.47 -37.56
C SER A 179 -6.40 -16.87 -36.08
N PRO A 180 -6.72 -15.96 -35.15
CA PRO A 180 -6.86 -16.25 -33.72
C PRO A 180 -7.80 -17.43 -33.45
N HIS A 181 -8.92 -17.45 -34.17
CA HIS A 181 -9.98 -18.43 -34.00
C HIS A 181 -9.51 -19.84 -34.36
N ARG A 182 -8.67 -20.01 -35.39
CA ARG A 182 -8.11 -21.33 -35.74
C ARG A 182 -7.21 -21.90 -34.64
N LEU A 183 -6.42 -21.06 -33.97
CA LEU A 183 -5.56 -21.49 -32.88
C LEU A 183 -6.39 -21.96 -31.67
N ILE A 184 -7.42 -21.19 -31.30
CA ILE A 184 -8.31 -21.52 -30.19
C ILE A 184 -9.12 -22.80 -30.49
N SER A 185 -9.62 -22.96 -31.71
CA SER A 185 -10.33 -24.18 -32.13
C SER A 185 -9.43 -25.42 -32.14
N SER A 186 -8.14 -25.27 -32.49
CA SER A 186 -7.18 -26.38 -32.46
C SER A 186 -6.79 -26.79 -31.04
N LEU A 187 -6.79 -25.86 -30.08
CA LEU A 187 -6.47 -26.15 -28.67
C LEU A 187 -7.66 -26.68 -27.86
N SER A 188 -8.87 -26.50 -28.38
CA SER A 188 -10.12 -26.96 -27.74
C SER A 188 -10.64 -28.29 -28.29
N GLN A 189 -9.90 -28.91 -29.21
CA GLN A 189 -10.21 -30.19 -29.84
C GLN A 189 -9.40 -31.37 -29.29
N ASP A 190 -8.79 -31.23 -28.11
CA ASP A 190 -8.24 -32.35 -27.32
C ASP A 190 -9.16 -32.71 -26.14
#